data_AF-A0A961V2Y2-F1
#
_entry.id   AF-A0A961V2Y2-F1
#
_cell.length_a   1.000
_cell.length_b   1.000
_cell.length_c   1.000
_cell.angle_alpha   90.00
_cell.angle_beta   90.00
_cell.angle_gamma   90.00
#
_symmetry.space_group_name_H-M   'P 1'
#
loop_
_entity.id
_entity.type
_entity.pdbx_description
1 polymer ?
#
loop_
_entity_poly.entity_id
_entity_poly.type
_entity_poly.pdbx_seq_one_letter_code
_entity_poly.pdbx_strand_id
1 'polypeptide(L)'
;MADQQADASRRGPAAGPSVETPEQAKWPPGIRGIAMEELDALGIDVNRQLYWHGKPIQFGQTLVLSTRQKAYAIILGFGALLAFLSTFAQGWVAAFTWMCQVGWIHTWCAVN
;
A
#
# COMPACT_ATOMS: atom_id res chain seq x y z
N MET A 1 55.14 -38.14 2.12
CA MET A 1 53.98 -38.19 1.19
C MET A 1 52.71 -38.58 1.97
N ALA A 2 52.25 -37.76 2.91
CA ALA A 2 51.00 -38.04 3.64
C ALA A 2 50.26 -36.78 4.12
N ASP A 3 50.57 -35.59 3.59
CA ASP A 3 49.98 -34.30 4.01
C ASP A 3 48.76 -33.86 3.19
N GLN A 4 48.22 -34.70 2.29
CA GLN A 4 47.12 -34.29 1.40
C GLN A 4 45.71 -34.69 1.85
N GLN A 5 45.56 -35.44 2.94
CA GLN A 5 44.25 -36.01 3.31
C GLN A 5 43.38 -35.08 4.19
N ALA A 6 43.88 -33.91 4.62
CA ALA A 6 43.22 -33.07 5.61
C ALA A 6 42.23 -32.02 5.03
N ASP A 7 42.16 -31.83 3.71
CA ASP A 7 41.49 -30.65 3.13
C ASP A 7 40.13 -30.94 2.45
N ALA A 8 39.71 -32.20 2.36
CA ALA A 8 38.51 -32.55 1.61
C ALA A 8 37.18 -32.39 2.37
N SER A 9 37.20 -32.24 3.69
CA SER A 9 35.99 -32.33 4.53
C SER A 9 35.40 -30.97 4.99
N ARG A 10 35.94 -29.83 4.56
CA ARG A 10 35.45 -28.47 4.92
C ARG A 10 34.50 -27.83 3.90
N ARG A 11 34.05 -28.54 2.87
CA ARG A 11 33.05 -28.01 1.93
C ARG A 11 31.65 -28.20 2.51
N GLY A 12 31.26 -27.27 3.38
CA GLY A 12 29.84 -27.03 3.68
C GLY A 12 29.06 -26.77 2.38
N PRO A 13 27.74 -27.00 2.36
CA PRO A 13 26.95 -26.81 1.16
C PRO A 13 27.11 -25.36 0.69
N ALA A 14 27.47 -25.23 -0.59
CA ALA A 14 27.66 -23.98 -1.28
C ALA A 14 26.51 -23.03 -0.91
N ALA A 15 26.88 -21.81 -0.50
CA ALA A 15 25.94 -20.70 -0.42
C ALA A 15 25.11 -20.71 -1.70
N GLY A 16 23.83 -21.05 -1.58
CA GLY A 16 22.89 -20.91 -2.68
C GLY A 16 22.97 -19.47 -3.18
N PRO A 17 22.76 -19.22 -4.48
CA PRO A 17 22.77 -17.86 -5.00
C PRO A 17 21.82 -17.03 -4.14
N SER A 18 22.36 -16.00 -3.49
CA SER A 18 21.58 -14.95 -2.87
C SER A 18 20.56 -14.52 -3.92
N VAL A 19 19.28 -14.80 -3.66
CA VAL A 19 18.19 -14.36 -4.51
C VAL A 19 18.20 -12.84 -4.43
N GLU A 20 18.96 -12.21 -5.32
CA GLU A 20 18.89 -10.79 -5.57
C GLU A 20 17.52 -10.57 -6.20
N THR A 21 16.53 -10.33 -5.33
CA THR A 21 15.23 -9.82 -5.76
C THR A 21 15.52 -8.59 -6.62
N PRO A 22 15.03 -8.52 -7.88
CA PRO A 22 15.44 -7.56 -8.91
C PRO A 22 15.27 -6.07 -8.55
N GLU A 23 14.78 -5.77 -7.35
CA GLU A 23 14.57 -4.44 -6.82
C GLU A 23 15.82 -3.83 -6.15
N GLN A 24 16.77 -4.64 -5.67
CA GLN A 24 18.01 -4.16 -5.04
C GLN A 24 18.96 -3.48 -6.06
N ALA A 25 18.95 -3.96 -7.31
CA ALA A 25 19.78 -3.42 -8.39
C ALA A 25 19.43 -1.97 -8.79
N LYS A 26 18.26 -1.46 -8.35
CA LYS A 26 17.79 -0.10 -8.66
C LYS A 26 18.05 0.90 -7.52
N TRP A 27 18.70 0.47 -6.45
CA TRP A 27 18.92 1.33 -5.30
C TRP A 27 19.92 2.46 -5.65
N PRO A 28 19.63 3.71 -5.25
CA PRO A 28 20.59 4.81 -5.39
C PRO A 28 21.96 4.46 -4.79
N PRO A 29 23.06 4.99 -5.36
CA PRO A 29 24.40 4.70 -4.88
C PRO A 29 24.53 5.01 -3.39
N GLY A 30 25.03 4.03 -2.62
CA GLY A 30 25.21 4.13 -1.17
C GLY A 30 24.08 3.50 -0.33
N ILE A 31 23.00 3.00 -0.95
CA ILE A 31 21.95 2.27 -0.24
C ILE A 31 22.23 0.77 -0.39
N ARG A 32 22.30 0.07 0.74
CA ARG A 32 22.54 -1.38 0.82
C ARG A 32 21.47 -2.05 1.65
N GLY A 33 21.20 -3.34 1.37
CA GLY A 33 20.26 -4.12 2.15
C GLY A 33 20.68 -4.15 3.62
N ILE A 34 19.71 -4.07 4.52
CA ILE A 34 19.98 -4.26 5.94
C ILE A 34 20.42 -5.71 6.14
N ALA A 35 21.64 -5.92 6.65
CA ALA A 35 22.13 -7.25 6.98
C ALA A 35 21.42 -7.79 8.22
N MET A 36 21.35 -9.12 8.37
CA MET A 36 20.66 -9.75 9.53
C MET A 36 21.29 -9.33 10.86
N GLU A 37 22.58 -9.02 10.87
CA GLU A 37 23.33 -8.57 12.04
C GLU A 37 23.00 -7.11 12.41
N GLU A 38 22.51 -6.32 11.46
CA GLU A 38 22.11 -4.92 11.66
C GLU A 38 20.63 -4.79 12.04
N LEU A 39 19.87 -5.88 11.98
CA LEU A 39 18.45 -5.91 12.35
C LEU A 39 18.22 -5.62 13.84
N ASP A 40 19.18 -5.96 14.70
CA ASP A 40 19.12 -5.66 16.14
C ASP A 40 19.19 -4.15 16.44
N ALA A 41 19.69 -3.35 15.49
CA ALA A 41 19.67 -1.90 15.59
C ALA A 41 18.31 -1.26 15.24
N LEU A 42 17.34 -2.08 14.80
CA LEU A 42 15.97 -1.65 14.48
C LEU A 42 15.06 -1.88 15.69
N GLY A 43 14.62 -0.78 16.30
CA GLY A 43 13.73 -0.81 17.47
C GLY A 43 12.37 -0.18 17.17
N ILE A 44 11.33 -0.63 17.86
CA ILE A 44 10.03 0.04 17.90
C ILE A 44 9.81 0.57 19.32
N ASP A 45 9.56 1.87 19.44
CA ASP A 45 9.23 2.49 20.72
C ASP A 45 7.75 2.26 21.09
N VAL A 46 7.40 2.50 22.36
CA VAL A 46 6.02 2.44 22.90
C VAL A 46 5.05 3.30 22.10
N ASN A 47 5.54 4.37 21.46
CA ASN A 47 4.77 5.24 20.57
C ASN A 47 4.58 4.70 19.15
N ARG A 48 4.96 3.44 18.88
CA ARG A 48 4.94 2.77 17.56
C ARG A 48 5.78 3.50 16.50
N GLN A 49 6.81 4.21 16.94
CA GLN A 49 7.78 4.86 16.05
C GLN A 49 8.93 3.90 15.79
N LEU A 50 9.43 3.87 14.54
CA LEU A 50 10.54 3.03 14.13
C LEU A 50 11.86 3.77 14.37
N TYR A 51 12.80 3.14 15.06
CA TYR A 51 14.11 3.69 15.41
C TYR A 51 15.21 2.88 14.72
N TRP A 52 16.21 3.58 14.18
CA TRP A 52 17.42 3.01 13.62
C TRP A 52 18.62 3.52 14.43
N HIS A 53 19.38 2.63 15.07
CA HIS A 53 20.46 2.99 15.99
C HIS A 53 20.05 4.05 17.03
N GLY A 54 18.85 3.93 17.60
CA GLY A 54 18.33 4.87 18.58
C GLY A 54 17.94 6.25 18.01
N LYS A 55 18.03 6.46 16.69
CA LYS A 55 17.51 7.66 16.02
C LYS A 55 16.14 7.37 15.42
N PRO A 56 15.13 8.25 15.63
CA PRO A 56 13.81 8.04 15.05
C PRO A 56 13.90 8.16 13.52
N ILE A 57 13.39 7.15 12.82
CA ILE A 57 13.26 7.19 11.37
C ILE A 57 12.04 8.06 11.06
N GLN A 58 12.29 9.31 10.66
CA GLN A 58 11.23 10.16 10.15
C GLN A 58 10.88 9.69 8.74
N PHE A 59 9.71 9.08 8.57
CA PHE A 59 9.14 8.84 7.26
C PHE A 59 8.83 10.20 6.63
N GLY A 60 9.78 10.72 5.85
CA GLY A 60 9.76 12.04 5.23
C GLY A 60 8.75 12.20 4.10
N GLN A 61 7.60 11.52 4.16
CA GLN A 61 6.51 11.67 3.22
C GLN A 61 5.32 12.29 3.92
N THR A 62 5.54 13.49 4.44
CA THR A 62 4.42 14.41 4.60
C THR A 62 3.90 14.69 3.20
N LEU A 63 2.64 14.35 2.95
CA LEU A 63 1.94 14.65 1.71
C LEU A 63 1.80 16.17 1.62
N VAL A 64 2.86 16.85 1.19
CA VAL A 64 2.84 18.30 0.97
C VAL A 64 2.09 18.53 -0.33
N LEU A 65 0.77 18.34 -0.29
CA LEU A 65 -0.10 18.74 -1.38
C LEU A 65 0.08 20.24 -1.53
N SER A 66 0.62 20.64 -2.69
CA SER A 66 0.63 22.04 -3.08
C SER A 66 -0.78 22.60 -2.92
N THR A 67 -0.92 23.82 -2.39
CA THR A 67 -2.22 24.46 -2.11
C THR A 67 -3.19 24.38 -3.31
N ARG A 68 -2.65 24.37 -4.54
CA ARG A 68 -3.41 24.18 -5.79
C ARG A 68 -3.97 22.76 -5.94
N GLN A 69 -3.22 21.71 -5.61
CA GLN A 69 -3.70 20.32 -5.64
C GLN A 69 -4.86 20.12 -4.66
N LYS A 70 -4.79 20.73 -3.47
CA LYS A 70 -5.89 20.69 -2.51
C LYS A 70 -7.16 21.38 -3.05
N ALA A 71 -7.01 22.52 -3.72
CA ALA A 71 -8.13 23.22 -4.32
C ALA A 71 -8.81 22.39 -5.42
N TYR A 72 -8.05 21.78 -6.33
CA TYR A 72 -8.61 20.90 -7.36
C TYR A 72 -9.29 19.67 -6.77
N ALA A 73 -8.70 19.04 -5.75
CA ALA A 73 -9.31 17.88 -5.08
C ALA A 73 -10.68 18.24 -4.47
N ILE A 74 -10.79 19.41 -3.85
CA ILE A 74 -12.05 19.90 -3.30
C ILE A 74 -13.08 20.11 -4.41
N ILE A 75 -12.72 20.81 -5.49
CA ILE A 75 -13.64 21.11 -6.60
C ILE A 75 -14.15 19.81 -7.25
N LEU A 76 -13.24 18.89 -7.58
CA LEU A 76 -13.61 17.62 -8.20
C LEU A 76 -14.41 16.73 -7.25
N GLY A 77 -14.09 16.74 -5.96
CA GLY A 77 -14.84 16.01 -4.93
C GLY A 77 -16.29 16.49 -4.82
N PHE A 78 -16.50 17.81 -4.75
CA PHE A 78 -17.86 18.37 -4.73
C PHE A 78 -18.60 18.13 -6.05
N GLY A 79 -17.92 18.28 -7.20
CA GLY A 79 -18.51 17.98 -8.51
C GLY A 79 -18.97 16.54 -8.62
N ALA A 80 -18.16 15.57 -8.18
CA ALA A 80 -18.50 14.16 -8.16
C ALA A 80 -19.68 13.87 -7.23
N LEU A 81 -19.73 14.51 -6.06
CA LEU A 81 -20.84 14.35 -5.10
C LEU A 81 -22.16 14.85 -5.69
N LEU A 82 -22.15 16.03 -6.32
CA LEU A 82 -23.36 16.58 -6.94
C LEU A 82 -23.83 15.73 -8.13
N ALA A 83 -22.89 15.26 -8.96
CA ALA A 83 -23.19 14.35 -10.05
C ALA A 83 -23.82 13.04 -9.53
N PHE A 84 -23.24 12.46 -8.47
CA PHE A 84 -23.77 11.26 -7.82
C PHE A 84 -25.19 11.47 -7.31
N LEU A 85 -25.46 12.54 -6.55
CA LEU A 85 -26.80 12.81 -6.01
C LEU A 85 -27.84 13.01 -7.11
N SER A 86 -27.45 13.66 -8.20
CA SER A 86 -28.33 13.91 -9.35
C SER A 86 -28.72 12.61 -10.06
N THR A 87 -27.74 11.76 -10.36
CA THR A 87 -27.99 10.45 -10.99
C THR A 87 -28.74 9.51 -10.07
N PHE A 88 -28.45 9.53 -8.76
CA PHE A 88 -29.12 8.69 -7.78
C PHE A 88 -30.62 9.00 -7.71
N ALA A 89 -31.01 10.28 -7.66
CA ALA A 89 -32.42 10.67 -7.61
C ALA A 89 -33.20 10.18 -8.83
N GLN A 90 -32.63 10.32 -10.03
CA GLN A 90 -33.27 9.87 -11.27
C GLN A 90 -33.34 8.34 -11.35
N GLY A 91 -32.26 7.65 -10.97
CA GLY A 91 -32.20 6.18 -10.94
C GLY A 91 -33.18 5.58 -9.94
N TRP A 92 -33.39 6.23 -8.79
CA TRP A 92 -34.33 5.81 -7.77
C TRP A 92 -35.77 5.77 -8.33
N VAL A 93 -36.24 6.85 -8.95
CA VAL A 93 -37.60 6.90 -9.51
C VAL A 93 -37.82 5.82 -10.58
N ALA A 94 -36.85 5.64 -11.48
CA ALA A 94 -36.91 4.59 -12.51
C ALA A 94 -36.95 3.17 -11.89
N ALA A 95 -36.14 2.92 -10.85
CA ALA A 95 -36.11 1.64 -10.15
C ALA A 95 -37.45 1.32 -9.48
N PHE A 96 -38.04 2.27 -8.74
CA PHE A 96 -39.34 2.05 -8.09
C PHE A 96 -40.47 1.83 -9.09
N THR A 97 -40.46 2.55 -10.21
CA THR A 97 -41.45 2.37 -11.27
C THR A 97 -41.39 0.95 -11.86
N TRP A 98 -40.19 0.47 -12.18
CA TRP A 98 -39.99 -0.90 -12.66
C TRP A 98 -40.37 -1.94 -11.60
N MET A 99 -39.98 -1.75 -10.35
CA MET A 99 -40.31 -2.66 -9.25
C MET A 99 -41.82 -2.77 -9.01
N CYS A 100 -42.56 -1.67 -9.18
CA CYS A 100 -44.03 -1.69 -9.16
C CYS A 100 -44.61 -2.48 -10.34
N GLN A 101 -44.03 -2.36 -11.54
CA GLN A 101 -44.48 -3.08 -12.73
C GLN A 101 -44.27 -4.60 -12.62
N VAL A 102 -43.20 -5.06 -11.96
CA VAL A 102 -42.95 -6.49 -11.69
C VAL A 102 -43.62 -7.00 -10.41
N GLY A 103 -44.32 -6.13 -9.68
CA GLY A 103 -45.08 -6.49 -8.46
C GLY A 103 -44.21 -6.83 -7.25
N TRP A 104 -42.96 -6.36 -7.19
CA TRP A 104 -42.06 -6.63 -6.06
C TRP A 104 -42.32 -5.76 -4.84
N ILE A 105 -42.84 -4.56 -5.06
CA ILE A 105 -43.24 -3.62 -4.01
C ILE A 105 -44.54 -2.95 -4.42
N HIS A 106 -45.39 -2.72 -3.42
CA HIS A 106 -46.69 -2.05 -3.58
C HIS A 106 -46.73 -0.69 -2.85
N THR A 107 -45.77 -0.43 -1.97
CA THR A 107 -45.62 0.86 -1.31
C THR A 107 -44.77 1.76 -2.21
N TRP A 108 -45.15 3.03 -2.34
CA TRP A 108 -44.47 4.04 -3.17
C TRP A 108 -44.67 3.94 -4.69
N CYS A 109 -45.63 3.15 -5.15
CA CYS A 109 -46.06 3.21 -6.54
C CYS A 109 -46.83 4.51 -6.81
N ALA A 110 -46.52 5.16 -7.93
CA ALA A 110 -47.31 6.30 -8.39
C ALA A 110 -48.74 5.81 -8.64
N VAL A 111 -49.68 6.33 -7.84
CA VAL A 111 -51.10 6.02 -7.98
C VAL A 111 -51.58 6.73 -9.23
N ASN A 112 -51.81 5.99 -10.31
CA ASN A 112 -52.53 6.46 -11.49
C ASN A 112 -53.78 5.60 -11.63
#